data_AF-Q0SM03-F1
#
_entry.id   AF-Q0SM03-F1
#
_cell.length_a   1.000
_cell.length_b   1.000
_cell.length_c   1.000
_cell.angle_alpha   90.00
_cell.angle_beta   90.00
_cell.angle_gamma   90.00
#
_symmetry.space_group_name_H-M   'P 1'
#
loop_
_entity.id
_entity.type
_entity.pdbx_description
1 polymer ?
#
loop_
_entity_poly.entity_id
_entity_poly.type
_entity_poly.pdbx_seq_one_letter_code
_entity_poly.pdbx_strand_id
1 'polypeptide(L)'
;MKKILTLILIFSLTIQIFATQNKQDRIEKGIESFNKYEKEKKGPIVPFLLNLFLPFGIGSFVQEDYIGGGSVLGFNLLGVILGGTGIILNIRETQLTGSILIGVGASMFAISYITSLIIPFTFANRHNENLKKRLSAELVGFEPNFDIGTNGFQLSFKKSY
;
A
#
# COMPACT_ATOMS: atom_id res chain seq x y z
N MET A 1 -48.49 41.60 -8.58
CA MET A 1 -47.21 41.61 -9.31
C MET A 1 -45.99 41.76 -8.40
N LYS A 2 -45.86 42.81 -7.56
CA LYS A 2 -44.69 42.98 -6.66
C LYS A 2 -44.36 41.75 -5.78
N LYS A 3 -45.35 41.13 -5.12
CA LYS A 3 -45.14 39.96 -4.24
C LYS A 3 -44.57 38.73 -4.96
N ILE A 4 -44.96 38.49 -6.20
CA ILE A 4 -44.47 37.37 -7.03
C ILE A 4 -43.02 37.62 -7.43
N LEU A 5 -42.69 38.85 -7.79
CA LEU A 5 -41.34 39.28 -8.17
C LEU A 5 -40.36 39.16 -6.98
N THR A 6 -40.80 39.52 -5.77
CA THR A 6 -40.03 39.31 -4.54
C THR A 6 -39.77 37.83 -4.24
N LEU A 7 -40.76 36.96 -4.47
CA LEU A 7 -40.61 35.51 -4.25
C LEU A 7 -39.58 34.88 -5.21
N ILE A 8 -39.62 35.26 -6.49
CA ILE A 8 -38.65 34.81 -7.50
C ILE A 8 -37.23 35.24 -7.13
N LEU A 9 -37.08 36.46 -6.61
CA LEU A 9 -35.78 37.01 -6.23
C LEU A 9 -35.19 36.30 -4.99
N ILE A 10 -36.03 35.98 -3.99
CA ILE A 10 -35.60 35.19 -2.83
C ILE A 10 -35.18 33.78 -3.27
N PHE A 11 -35.95 33.15 -4.16
CA PHE A 11 -35.65 31.81 -4.65
C PHE A 11 -34.36 31.74 -5.49
N SER A 12 -34.10 32.75 -6.32
CA SER A 12 -32.84 32.80 -7.10
C SER A 12 -31.62 33.03 -6.20
N LEU A 13 -31.74 33.87 -5.17
CA LEU A 13 -30.69 34.10 -4.17
C LEU A 13 -30.39 32.83 -3.36
N THR A 14 -31.40 32.09 -2.91
CA THR A 14 -31.17 30.85 -2.15
C THR A 14 -30.50 29.76 -2.98
N ILE A 15 -30.86 29.63 -4.27
CA ILE A 15 -30.16 28.72 -5.20
C ILE A 15 -28.69 29.12 -5.38
N GLN A 16 -28.40 30.41 -5.55
CA GLN A 16 -27.02 30.89 -5.71
C GLN A 16 -26.17 30.67 -4.45
N ILE A 17 -26.74 30.92 -3.26
CA ILE A 17 -26.07 30.67 -1.98
C ILE A 17 -25.77 29.18 -1.84
N PHE A 18 -26.75 28.31 -2.10
CA PHE A 18 -26.58 26.86 -2.02
C PHE A 18 -25.52 26.35 -3.02
N ALA A 19 -25.55 26.83 -4.27
CA ALA A 19 -24.55 26.47 -5.28
C ALA A 19 -23.13 26.90 -4.89
N THR A 20 -22.99 28.08 -4.29
CA THR A 20 -21.71 28.61 -3.82
C THR A 20 -21.18 27.81 -2.62
N GLN A 21 -22.04 27.49 -1.66
CA GLN A 21 -21.69 26.65 -0.50
C GLN A 21 -21.24 25.24 -0.91
N ASN A 22 -21.96 24.59 -1.84
CA ASN A 22 -21.59 23.27 -2.35
C ASN A 22 -20.25 23.31 -3.09
N LYS A 23 -19.98 24.38 -3.84
CA LYS A 23 -18.67 24.57 -4.50
C LYS A 23 -17.55 24.73 -3.47
N GLN A 24 -17.78 25.51 -2.41
CA GLN A 24 -16.80 25.74 -1.34
C GLN A 24 -16.50 24.44 -0.57
N ASP A 25 -17.52 23.68 -0.17
CA ASP A 25 -17.37 22.39 0.52
C ASP A 25 -16.57 21.37 -0.31
N ARG A 26 -16.83 21.30 -1.63
CA ARG A 26 -16.04 20.45 -2.54
C ARG A 26 -14.57 20.87 -2.63
N ILE A 27 -14.28 22.17 -2.59
CA ILE A 27 -12.91 22.68 -2.63
C ILE A 27 -12.19 22.33 -1.32
N GLU A 28 -12.84 22.51 -0.17
CA GLU A 28 -12.29 22.18 1.15
C GLU A 28 -12.00 20.68 1.27
N LYS A 29 -12.95 19.82 0.89
CA LYS A 29 -12.74 18.36 0.81
C LYS A 29 -11.62 17.97 -0.15
N GLY A 30 -11.48 18.70 -1.27
CA GLY A 30 -10.39 18.49 -2.23
C GLY A 30 -9.02 18.80 -1.64
N ILE A 31 -8.91 19.89 -0.88
CA ILE A 31 -7.67 20.29 -0.18
C ILE A 31 -7.32 19.28 0.92
N GLU A 32 -8.30 18.85 1.71
CA GLU A 32 -8.11 17.85 2.75
C GLU A 32 -7.63 16.50 2.18
N SER A 33 -8.30 16.04 1.11
CA SER A 33 -7.93 14.84 0.36
C SER A 33 -6.49 14.92 -0.18
N PHE A 34 -6.09 16.05 -0.75
CA PHE A 34 -4.73 16.27 -1.23
C PHE A 34 -3.69 16.25 -0.09
N ASN A 35 -3.97 16.92 1.02
CA ASN A 35 -3.08 16.94 2.18
C ASN A 35 -2.91 15.55 2.79
N LYS A 36 -3.99 14.77 2.86
CA LYS A 36 -3.97 13.38 3.32
C LYS A 36 -3.13 12.50 2.38
N TYR A 37 -3.26 12.67 1.07
CA TYR A 37 -2.42 11.99 0.09
C TYR A 37 -0.93 12.28 0.28
N GLU A 38 -0.55 13.56 0.38
CA GLU A 38 0.86 13.95 0.55
C GLU A 38 1.48 13.40 1.84
N LYS A 39 0.69 13.33 2.92
CA LYS A 39 1.14 12.82 4.22
C LYS A 39 1.27 11.29 4.25
N GLU A 40 0.35 10.58 3.59
CA GLU A 40 0.25 9.11 3.69
C GLU A 40 0.95 8.37 2.54
N LYS A 41 1.29 9.05 1.44
CA LYS A 41 2.00 8.40 0.32
C LYS A 41 3.29 7.75 0.81
N LYS A 42 3.55 6.53 0.34
CA LYS A 42 4.79 5.79 0.63
C LYS A 42 5.79 6.00 -0.50
N GLY A 43 7.04 6.25 -0.13
CA GLY A 43 8.17 6.38 -1.06
C GLY A 43 9.02 5.10 -1.10
N PRO A 44 9.38 4.58 -2.29
CA PRO A 44 10.10 3.30 -2.38
C PRO A 44 11.61 3.41 -2.17
N ILE A 45 12.19 4.61 -2.27
CA ILE A 45 13.66 4.80 -2.31
C ILE A 45 14.33 4.37 -1.00
N VAL A 46 13.79 4.81 0.15
CA VAL A 46 14.36 4.47 1.46
C VAL A 46 14.27 2.95 1.72
N PRO A 47 13.11 2.30 1.57
CA PRO A 47 13.00 0.84 1.62
C PRO A 47 13.93 0.10 0.65
N PHE A 48 14.06 0.58 -0.58
CA PHE A 48 14.96 0.00 -1.59
C PHE A 48 16.42 0.03 -1.12
N LEU A 49 16.91 1.18 -0.65
CA LEU A 49 18.27 1.32 -0.16
C LEU A 49 18.53 0.41 1.05
N LEU A 50 17.55 0.28 1.95
CA LEU A 50 17.67 -0.65 3.09
C LEU A 50 17.80 -2.10 2.62
N ASN A 51 17.00 -2.54 1.63
CA ASN A 51 17.10 -3.89 1.08
C ASN A 51 18.39 -4.10 0.27
N LEU A 52 18.93 -3.05 -0.35
CA LEU A 52 20.20 -3.10 -1.08
C LEU A 52 21.39 -3.38 -0.16
N PHE A 53 21.44 -2.76 1.02
CA PHE A 53 22.54 -2.98 1.98
C PHE A 53 22.29 -4.15 2.92
N LEU A 54 21.02 -4.46 3.22
CA LEU A 54 20.63 -5.51 4.14
C LEU A 54 19.65 -6.44 3.43
N PRO A 55 20.11 -7.60 2.93
CA PRO A 55 19.32 -8.45 2.02
C PRO A 55 18.11 -9.12 2.68
N PHE A 56 17.84 -8.89 3.97
CA PHE A 56 16.81 -9.56 4.78
C PHE A 56 15.40 -8.95 4.68
N GLY A 57 15.13 -8.11 3.67
CA GLY A 57 13.80 -7.53 3.48
C GLY A 57 13.43 -6.44 4.49
N ILE A 58 14.42 -5.83 5.15
CA ILE A 58 14.23 -4.79 6.18
C ILE A 58 13.49 -3.58 5.65
N GLY A 59 13.79 -3.17 4.42
CA GLY A 59 13.10 -2.09 3.75
C GLY A 59 11.60 -2.31 3.66
N SER A 60 11.17 -3.56 3.42
CA SER A 60 9.75 -3.91 3.36
C SER A 60 9.06 -3.68 4.72
N PHE A 61 9.72 -3.99 5.84
CA PHE A 61 9.17 -3.68 7.17
C PHE A 61 9.07 -2.18 7.44
N VAL A 62 10.05 -1.38 7.00
CA VAL A 62 10.02 0.09 7.15
C VAL A 62 8.86 0.74 6.40
N GLN A 63 8.43 0.16 5.28
CA GLN A 63 7.23 0.60 4.56
C GLN A 63 5.95 -0.12 4.98
N GLU A 64 5.97 -0.89 6.09
CA GLU A 64 4.83 -1.65 6.64
C GLU A 64 4.35 -2.83 5.77
N ASP A 65 5.19 -3.30 4.84
CA ASP A 65 4.97 -4.53 4.07
C ASP A 65 5.52 -5.76 4.81
N TYR A 66 4.79 -6.18 5.85
CA TYR A 66 5.17 -7.34 6.68
C TYR A 66 5.13 -8.67 5.91
N ILE A 67 4.27 -8.79 4.91
CA ILE A 67 4.15 -10.01 4.09
C ILE A 67 5.35 -10.13 3.16
N GLY A 68 5.70 -9.05 2.45
CA GLY A 68 6.87 -9.01 1.59
C GLY A 68 8.16 -9.16 2.38
N GLY A 69 8.31 -8.42 3.49
CA GLY A 69 9.47 -8.50 4.38
C GLY A 69 9.65 -9.89 4.99
N GLY A 70 8.58 -10.46 5.55
CA GLY A 70 8.60 -11.80 6.15
C GLY A 70 8.92 -12.89 5.14
N SER A 71 8.39 -12.79 3.91
CA SER A 71 8.69 -13.75 2.84
C SER A 71 10.18 -13.73 2.48
N VAL A 72 10.76 -12.55 2.24
CA VAL A 72 12.19 -12.40 1.91
C VAL A 72 13.07 -12.94 3.03
N LEU A 73 12.77 -12.57 4.28
CA LEU A 73 13.50 -13.05 5.45
C LEU A 73 13.45 -14.59 5.54
N GLY A 74 12.27 -15.18 5.38
CA GLY A 74 12.06 -16.62 5.43
C GLY A 74 12.82 -17.37 4.35
N PHE A 75 12.74 -16.91 3.09
CA PHE A 75 13.47 -17.51 1.97
C PHE A 75 14.99 -17.37 2.11
N ASN A 76 15.48 -16.25 2.64
CA ASN A 76 16.91 -16.08 2.88
C ASN A 76 17.41 -17.02 3.98
N LEU A 77 16.67 -17.11 5.08
CA LEU A 77 17.02 -18.03 6.18
C LEU A 77 17.02 -19.48 5.69
N LEU A 78 15.99 -19.87 4.93
CA LEU A 78 15.90 -21.21 4.34
C LEU A 78 17.05 -21.47 3.36
N GLY A 79 17.39 -20.50 2.52
CA GLY A 79 18.52 -20.57 1.59
C GLY A 79 19.85 -20.78 2.30
N VAL A 80 20.10 -20.05 3.40
CA VAL A 80 21.30 -20.20 4.22
C VAL A 80 21.35 -21.56 4.91
N ILE A 81 20.23 -22.05 5.45
CA ILE A 81 20.16 -23.37 6.11
C ILE A 81 20.42 -24.48 5.09
N LEU A 82 19.80 -24.42 3.92
CA LEU A 82 20.02 -25.40 2.84
C LEU A 82 21.46 -25.37 2.35
N GLY A 83 22.03 -24.17 2.13
CA GLY A 83 23.42 -24.00 1.73
C GLY A 83 24.40 -24.57 2.75
N GLY A 84 24.22 -24.23 4.03
CA GLY A 84 25.04 -24.73 5.13
C GLY A 84 24.96 -26.24 5.30
N THR A 85 23.74 -26.80 5.24
CA THR A 85 23.53 -28.26 5.28
C THR A 85 24.19 -28.94 4.08
N GLY A 86 24.06 -28.35 2.90
CA GLY A 86 24.71 -28.83 1.68
C GLY A 86 26.22 -28.85 1.79
N ILE A 87 26.85 -27.82 2.37
CA ILE A 87 28.30 -27.79 2.63
C ILE A 87 28.72 -28.93 3.56
N ILE A 88 28.00 -29.14 4.67
CA ILE A 88 28.31 -30.21 5.63
C ILE A 88 28.22 -31.59 4.95
N LEU A 89 27.17 -31.84 4.16
CA LEU A 89 26.99 -33.11 3.44
C LEU A 89 28.03 -33.33 2.34
N ASN A 90 28.41 -32.26 1.64
CA ASN A 90 29.42 -32.30 0.57
C ASN A 90 30.79 -32.72 1.11
N ILE A 91 31.14 -32.26 2.32
CA ILE A 91 32.40 -32.57 2.98
C ILE A 91 32.42 -33.99 3.57
N ARG A 92 31.28 -34.48 4.09
CA ARG A 92 31.26 -35.68 4.96
C ARG A 92 30.78 -36.97 4.29
N GLU A 93 29.79 -36.91 3.41
CA GLU A 93 29.05 -38.13 3.02
C GLU A 93 28.67 -38.15 1.54
N THR A 94 27.76 -37.28 1.12
CA THR A 94 27.06 -37.39 -0.16
C THR A 94 27.32 -36.16 -1.02
N GLN A 95 28.41 -36.20 -1.79
CA GLN A 95 28.87 -35.05 -2.58
C GLN A 95 27.83 -34.53 -3.57
N LEU A 96 27.09 -35.42 -4.23
CA LEU A 96 26.02 -35.05 -5.17
C LEU A 96 24.88 -34.32 -4.45
N THR A 97 24.33 -34.91 -3.39
CA THR A 97 23.25 -34.33 -2.58
C THR A 97 23.68 -33.00 -1.96
N GLY A 98 24.88 -32.93 -1.39
CA GLY A 98 25.46 -31.71 -0.85
C GLY A 98 25.57 -30.60 -1.90
N SER A 99 26.07 -30.91 -3.09
CA SER A 99 26.17 -29.96 -4.20
C SER A 99 24.80 -29.43 -4.66
N ILE A 100 23.79 -30.31 -4.72
CA ILE A 100 22.42 -29.91 -5.06
C ILE A 100 21.86 -28.96 -3.99
N LEU A 101 22.01 -29.28 -2.70
CA LEU A 101 21.52 -28.41 -1.62
C LEU A 101 22.21 -27.04 -1.62
N ILE A 102 23.51 -26.98 -1.89
CA ILE A 102 24.24 -25.72 -2.05
C ILE A 102 23.65 -24.92 -3.21
N GLY A 103 23.45 -25.54 -4.37
CA GLY A 103 22.88 -24.89 -5.54
C GLY A 103 21.47 -24.35 -5.29
N VAL A 104 20.60 -25.14 -4.66
CA VAL A 104 19.23 -24.72 -4.29
C VAL A 104 19.27 -23.59 -3.25
N GLY A 105 20.10 -23.70 -2.22
CA GLY A 105 20.21 -22.67 -1.19
C GLY A 105 20.72 -21.33 -1.74
N ALA A 106 21.77 -21.37 -2.57
CA ALA A 106 22.34 -20.19 -3.21
C ALA A 106 21.37 -19.53 -4.20
N SER A 107 20.69 -20.31 -5.03
CA SER A 107 19.70 -19.79 -5.98
C SER A 107 18.51 -19.16 -5.25
N MET A 108 18.01 -19.78 -4.19
CA MET A 108 16.93 -19.23 -3.37
C MET A 108 17.33 -17.90 -2.73
N PHE A 109 18.53 -17.81 -2.15
CA PHE A 109 19.03 -16.57 -1.57
C PHE A 109 19.16 -15.46 -2.63
N ALA A 110 19.71 -15.78 -3.81
CA ALA A 110 19.85 -14.82 -4.91
C ALA A 110 18.50 -14.30 -5.42
N ILE A 111 17.53 -15.20 -5.65
CA ILE A 111 16.19 -14.84 -6.12
C ILE A 111 15.45 -14.01 -5.06
N SER A 112 15.52 -14.41 -3.80
CA SER A 112 14.91 -13.68 -2.69
C SER A 112 15.52 -12.28 -2.54
N TYR A 113 16.84 -12.16 -2.69
CA TYR A 113 17.51 -10.86 -2.69
C TYR A 113 17.03 -9.95 -3.82
N ILE A 114 16.99 -10.43 -5.07
CA ILE A 114 16.48 -9.63 -6.20
C ILE A 114 15.02 -9.22 -5.96
N THR A 115 14.21 -10.15 -5.46
CA THR A 115 12.80 -9.90 -5.13
C THR A 115 12.68 -8.79 -4.06
N SER A 116 13.56 -8.78 -3.06
CA SER A 116 13.61 -7.74 -2.04
C SER A 116 13.89 -6.34 -2.60
N LEU A 117 14.61 -6.22 -3.72
CA LEU A 117 14.88 -4.94 -4.36
C LEU A 117 13.65 -4.40 -5.11
N ILE A 118 12.81 -5.28 -5.64
CA ILE A 118 11.65 -4.91 -6.47
C ILE A 118 10.41 -4.61 -5.60
N ILE A 119 10.21 -5.37 -4.52
CA ILE A 119 9.04 -5.25 -3.63
C ILE A 119 8.76 -3.80 -3.18
N PRO A 120 9.74 -3.00 -2.74
CA PRO A 120 9.57 -1.58 -2.41
C PRO A 120 8.75 -0.77 -3.42
N PHE A 121 9.08 -0.91 -4.70
CA PHE A 121 8.43 -0.16 -5.77
C PHE A 121 7.00 -0.64 -6.01
N THR A 122 6.81 -1.96 -6.07
CA THR A 122 5.49 -2.56 -6.30
C THR A 122 4.54 -2.23 -5.15
N PHE A 123 5.01 -2.30 -3.91
CA PHE A 123 4.22 -1.98 -2.73
C PHE A 123 3.86 -0.50 -2.70
N ALA A 124 4.84 0.40 -2.85
CA ALA A 124 4.60 1.84 -2.85
C ALA A 124 3.62 2.25 -3.95
N ASN A 125 3.76 1.72 -5.17
CA ASN A 125 2.85 2.02 -6.26
C ASN A 125 1.42 1.54 -5.96
N ARG A 126 1.27 0.27 -5.52
CA ARG A 126 -0.04 -0.29 -5.17
C ARG A 126 -0.70 0.47 -4.02
N HIS A 127 0.07 0.83 -3.00
CA HIS A 127 -0.41 1.60 -1.85
C HIS A 127 -0.89 2.98 -2.30
N ASN A 128 -0.07 3.72 -3.04
CA ASN A 128 -0.37 5.08 -3.49
C ASN A 128 -1.56 5.11 -4.47
N GLU A 129 -1.69 4.12 -5.35
CA GLU A 129 -2.87 3.98 -6.21
C GLU A 129 -4.14 3.70 -5.42
N ASN A 130 -4.08 2.81 -4.42
CA ASN A 130 -5.22 2.51 -3.56
C ASN A 130 -5.62 3.72 -2.70
N LEU A 131 -4.63 4.44 -2.18
CA LEU A 131 -4.84 5.69 -1.45
C LEU A 131 -5.53 6.72 -2.35
N LYS A 132 -5.03 6.93 -3.57
CA LYS A 132 -5.67 7.82 -4.56
C LYS A 132 -7.12 7.42 -4.85
N LYS A 133 -7.40 6.12 -5.03
CA LYS A 133 -8.77 5.63 -5.27
C LYS A 133 -9.70 5.90 -4.08
N ARG A 134 -9.23 5.66 -2.86
CA ARG A 134 -10.00 5.90 -1.62
C ARG A 134 -10.31 7.39 -1.43
N LEU A 135 -9.29 8.23 -1.59
CA LEU A 135 -9.40 9.68 -1.44
C LEU A 135 -10.27 10.31 -2.53
N SER A 136 -10.22 9.80 -3.76
CA SER A 136 -11.14 10.21 -4.83
C SER A 136 -12.58 9.76 -4.54
N ALA A 137 -12.79 8.58 -3.95
CA ALA A 137 -14.13 8.13 -3.57
C ALA A 137 -14.70 9.05 -2.46
N GLU A 138 -13.89 9.33 -1.42
CA GLU A 138 -14.23 10.23 -0.31
C GLU A 138 -14.63 11.62 -0.82
N LEU A 139 -13.88 12.17 -1.79
CA LEU A 139 -14.17 13.47 -2.42
C LEU A 139 -15.50 13.50 -3.18
N VAL A 140 -15.93 12.39 -3.78
CA VAL A 140 -17.21 12.29 -4.51
C VAL A 140 -18.37 11.93 -3.56
N GLY A 141 -18.12 11.85 -2.24
CA GLY A 141 -19.11 11.53 -1.22
C GLY A 141 -19.38 10.03 -1.04
N PHE A 142 -18.53 9.19 -1.62
CA PHE A 142 -18.50 7.75 -1.37
C PHE A 142 -17.41 7.47 -0.35
N GLU A 143 -17.76 7.32 0.92
CA GLU A 143 -16.81 6.90 1.94
C GLU A 143 -16.93 5.37 2.09
N PRO A 144 -16.03 4.57 1.47
CA PRO A 144 -16.06 3.12 1.65
C PRO A 144 -15.53 2.81 3.05
N ASN A 145 -16.42 2.41 3.96
CA ASN A 145 -16.03 1.95 5.27
C ASN A 145 -15.80 0.44 5.21
N PHE A 146 -14.53 0.04 5.30
CA PHE A 146 -14.11 -1.36 5.39
C PHE A 146 -13.93 -1.70 6.86
N ASP A 147 -14.97 -2.26 7.46
CA ASP A 147 -14.94 -2.70 8.85
C ASP A 147 -14.66 -4.21 8.90
N ILE A 148 -13.66 -4.62 9.70
CA ILE A 148 -13.35 -6.03 9.93
C ILE A 148 -14.00 -6.40 11.26
N GLY A 149 -15.28 -6.77 11.22
CA GLY A 149 -16.01 -7.31 12.36
C GLY A 149 -15.71 -8.80 12.57
N THR A 150 -16.04 -9.31 13.76
CA THR A 150 -15.86 -10.72 14.16
C THR A 150 -16.61 -11.73 13.26
N ASN A 151 -17.45 -11.25 12.34
CA ASN A 151 -18.27 -12.05 11.41
C ASN A 151 -17.80 -12.01 9.94
N GLY A 152 -16.63 -11.42 9.63
CA GLY A 152 -16.03 -11.41 8.28
C GLY A 152 -15.98 -10.04 7.60
N PHE A 153 -15.61 -10.03 6.31
CA PHE A 153 -15.50 -8.81 5.50
C PHE A 153 -16.87 -8.16 5.27
N GLN A 154 -17.07 -6.95 5.80
CA GLN A 154 -18.27 -6.16 5.54
C GLN A 154 -17.90 -4.90 4.74
N LEU A 155 -18.39 -4.83 3.51
CA LEU A 155 -18.28 -3.66 2.64
C LEU A 155 -19.53 -2.79 2.86
N SER A 156 -19.36 -1.62 3.46
CA SER A 156 -20.44 -0.64 3.60
C SER A 156 -20.06 0.69 2.94
N PHE A 157 -21.02 1.26 2.20
CA PHE A 157 -20.86 2.57 1.59
C PHE A 157 -21.61 3.57 2.45
N LYS A 158 -20.88 4.46 3.13
CA LYS A 158 -21.52 5.59 3.80
C LYS A 158 -21.67 6.70 2.77
N LYS A 159 -22.91 7.06 2.47
CA LYS A 159 -23.20 8.23 1.64
C LYS A 159 -23.08 9.46 2.52
N SER A 160 -22.03 10.26 2.32
CA SER A 160 -21.94 11.57 2.97
C SER A 160 -22.88 12.51 2.21
N TYR A 161 -23.94 12.97 2.88
CA TYR A 161 -24.79 14.06 2.40
C TYR A 161 -24.09 15.40 2.58
#